data_AF-A0A3A1N6U6-F1
#
_entry.id   AF-A0A3A1N6U6-F1
#
_cell.length_a   1.000
_cell.length_b   1.000
_cell.length_c   1.000
_cell.angle_alpha   90.00
_cell.angle_beta   90.00
_cell.angle_gamma   90.00
#
_symmetry.space_group_name_H-M   'P 1'
#
loop_
_entity.id
_entity.type
_entity.pdbx_description
1 polymer ?
#
loop_
_entity_poly.entity_id
_entity_poly.type
_entity_poly.pdbx_seq_one_letter_code
_entity_poly.pdbx_strand_id
1 'polypeptide(L)'
;MEDINYISHLNGIFGQFSKDSRLNPTHISLYMTLFHFWNSFYFRPEFYINRAEVMRISKIGSTATYHRCIKELSHWNYIGYQPSHNPFKGSKVKMFNFDTSTEQAMNNNCDQNETSPEQALIPINKHIQSLKNKKNSDTRENFNLDPSFDSQTKAKPGELVQFRDNLKTSEGKDYGEPL
;
A
#
# COMPACT_ATOMS: atom_id res chain seq x y z
N MET A 1 11.52 -23.11 -1.40
CA MET A 1 11.01 -21.72 -1.41
C MET A 1 11.13 -21.29 0.04
N GLU A 2 11.85 -20.21 0.33
CA GLU A 2 11.97 -19.74 1.72
C GLU A 2 10.57 -19.37 2.22
N ASP A 3 10.20 -19.92 3.38
CA ASP A 3 8.93 -19.60 4.02
C ASP A 3 9.00 -18.17 4.53
N ILE A 4 8.20 -17.28 3.93
CA ILE A 4 8.15 -15.86 4.31
C ILE A 4 7.45 -15.75 5.65
N ASN A 5 8.12 -15.12 6.61
CA ASN A 5 7.52 -14.88 7.91
C ASN A 5 6.76 -13.55 7.89
N TYR A 6 5.43 -13.61 7.96
CA TYR A 6 4.57 -12.42 7.93
C TYR A 6 5.02 -11.32 8.92
N ILE A 7 5.36 -11.70 10.16
CA ILE A 7 5.71 -10.75 11.23
C ILE A 7 7.10 -10.17 10.99
N SER A 8 8.08 -11.00 10.65
CA SER A 8 9.45 -10.55 10.36
C SER A 8 9.47 -9.61 9.17
N HIS A 9 8.78 -9.96 8.08
CA HIS A 9 8.66 -9.12 6.89
C HIS A 9 8.00 -7.79 7.22
N LEU A 10 6.90 -7.81 7.99
CA LEU A 10 6.20 -6.60 8.39
C LEU A 10 7.09 -5.66 9.22
N ASN A 11 7.84 -6.20 10.16
CA ASN A 11 8.79 -5.43 10.96
C ASN A 11 9.94 -4.87 10.09
N GLY A 12 10.47 -5.69 9.18
CA GLY A 12 11.52 -5.29 8.26
C GLY A 12 11.09 -4.15 7.34
N ILE A 13 9.90 -4.25 6.74
CA ILE A 13 9.39 -3.20 5.86
C ILE A 13 9.09 -1.90 6.62
N PHE A 14 8.56 -1.96 7.85
CA PHE A 14 8.39 -0.75 8.67
C PHE A 14 9.73 -0.08 8.98
N GLY A 15 10.77 -0.88 9.24
CA GLY A 15 12.14 -0.39 9.34
C GLY A 15 12.60 0.37 8.09
N GLN A 16 12.33 -0.16 6.90
CA GLN A 16 12.64 0.51 5.64
C GLN A 16 11.81 1.78 5.42
N PHE A 17 10.52 1.75 5.73
CA PHE A 17 9.63 2.92 5.61
C PHE A 17 10.07 4.09 6.48
N SER A 18 10.57 3.81 7.69
CA SER A 18 11.05 4.85 8.60
C SER A 18 12.30 5.59 8.10
N LYS A 19 13.10 4.94 7.24
CA LYS A 19 14.35 5.48 6.71
C LYS A 19 14.16 6.17 5.36
N ASP A 20 13.18 5.74 4.57
CA ASP A 20 12.93 6.27 3.23
C ASP A 20 11.97 7.47 3.24
N SER A 21 12.55 8.67 3.17
CA SER A 21 11.82 9.94 3.13
C SER A 21 11.04 10.19 1.84
N ARG A 22 11.25 9.38 0.79
CA ARG A 22 10.55 9.52 -0.50
C ARG A 22 9.13 8.95 -0.44
N LEU A 23 8.86 8.07 0.53
CA LEU A 23 7.55 7.46 0.72
C LEU A 23 6.54 8.48 1.26
N ASN A 24 5.30 8.33 0.81
CA ASN A 24 4.18 9.10 1.32
C ASN A 24 3.14 8.12 1.90
N PRO A 25 2.14 8.60 2.65
CA PRO A 25 1.12 7.71 3.22
C PRO A 25 0.38 6.87 2.16
N THR A 26 0.24 7.39 0.95
CA THR A 26 -0.39 6.67 -0.17
C THR A 26 0.46 5.48 -0.64
N HIS A 27 1.79 5.63 -0.70
CA HIS A 27 2.72 4.54 -0.98
C HIS A 27 2.60 3.44 0.08
N ILE A 28 2.58 3.82 1.36
CA ILE A 28 2.46 2.88 2.47
C ILE A 28 1.14 2.13 2.38
N SER A 29 0.02 2.84 2.19
CA SER A 29 -1.31 2.22 2.06
C SER A 29 -1.40 1.26 0.87
N LEU A 30 -0.83 1.65 -0.28
CA LEU A 30 -0.77 0.80 -1.46
C LEU A 30 0.08 -0.44 -1.22
N TYR A 31 1.28 -0.30 -0.65
CA TYR A 31 2.14 -1.43 -0.31
C TYR A 31 1.45 -2.40 0.65
N MET A 32 0.83 -1.89 1.72
CA MET A 32 0.13 -2.72 2.70
C MET A 32 -1.04 -3.49 2.08
N THR A 33 -1.73 -2.87 1.13
CA THR A 33 -2.77 -3.54 0.34
C THR A 33 -2.18 -4.68 -0.50
N LEU A 34 -1.07 -4.45 -1.20
CA LEU A 34 -0.39 -5.48 -2.00
C LEU A 34 0.15 -6.62 -1.11
N PHE A 35 0.70 -6.29 0.06
CA PHE A 35 1.17 -7.27 1.04
C PHE A 35 0.04 -8.14 1.57
N HIS A 36 -1.12 -7.54 1.86
CA HIS A 36 -2.32 -8.28 2.23
C HIS A 36 -2.73 -9.30 1.14
N PHE A 37 -2.76 -8.88 -0.11
CA PHE A 37 -3.02 -9.80 -1.23
C PHE A 37 -1.98 -10.91 -1.31
N TRP A 38 -0.69 -10.57 -1.20
CA TRP A 38 0.39 -11.55 -1.27
C TRP A 38 0.28 -12.63 -0.20
N ASN A 39 -0.09 -12.26 1.03
CA ASN A 39 -0.39 -13.18 2.12
C ASN A 39 -1.60 -14.08 1.78
N SER A 40 -2.69 -13.50 1.23
CA SER A 40 -3.86 -14.27 0.79
C SER A 40 -3.56 -15.25 -0.35
N PHE A 41 -2.51 -14.99 -1.13
CA PHE A 41 -2.00 -15.90 -2.17
C PHE A 41 -0.88 -16.83 -1.65
N TYR A 42 -0.71 -16.99 -0.34
CA TYR A 42 0.31 -17.84 0.29
C TYR A 42 1.73 -17.51 -0.19
N PHE A 43 2.05 -16.22 -0.30
CA PHE A 43 3.38 -15.72 -0.64
C PHE A 43 3.94 -16.25 -1.96
N ARG A 44 3.09 -16.49 -2.95
CA ARG A 44 3.53 -16.89 -4.29
C ARG A 44 4.55 -15.90 -4.88
N PRO A 45 5.53 -16.37 -5.67
CA PRO A 45 6.54 -15.48 -6.27
C PRO A 45 5.95 -14.32 -7.07
N GLU A 46 4.80 -14.56 -7.72
CA GLU A 46 4.06 -13.56 -8.49
C GLU A 46 2.56 -13.78 -8.32
N PHE A 47 1.78 -12.70 -8.33
CA PHE A 47 0.32 -12.74 -8.29
C PHE A 47 -0.30 -11.66 -9.17
N TYR A 48 -1.58 -11.82 -9.48
CA TYR A 48 -2.33 -10.88 -10.30
C TYR A 48 -3.20 -9.99 -9.43
N ILE A 49 -3.30 -8.72 -9.82
CA ILE A 49 -4.10 -7.72 -9.13
C ILE A 49 -5.11 -7.06 -10.07
N ASN A 50 -6.32 -6.85 -9.55
CA ASN A 50 -7.30 -5.97 -10.17
C ASN A 50 -7.09 -4.53 -9.67
N ARG A 51 -6.89 -3.59 -10.61
CA ARG A 51 -6.64 -2.18 -10.27
C ARG A 51 -7.76 -1.56 -9.44
N ALA A 52 -9.03 -1.79 -9.82
CA ALA A 52 -10.17 -1.18 -9.14
C ALA A 52 -10.27 -1.65 -7.69
N GLU A 53 -9.99 -2.93 -7.45
CA GLU A 53 -10.00 -3.52 -6.12
C GLU A 53 -8.85 -2.99 -5.26
N VAL A 54 -7.62 -2.98 -5.78
CA VAL A 54 -6.45 -2.44 -5.08
C VAL A 54 -6.68 -0.98 -4.71
N MET A 55 -7.20 -0.16 -5.62
CA MET A 55 -7.52 1.24 -5.35
C MET A 55 -8.55 1.39 -4.23
N ARG A 56 -9.63 0.61 -4.24
CA ARG A 56 -10.67 0.65 -3.21
C ARG A 56 -10.13 0.31 -1.82
N ILE A 57 -9.28 -0.71 -1.71
CA ILE A 57 -8.73 -1.16 -0.43
C ILE A 57 -7.65 -0.20 0.07
N SER A 58 -6.75 0.26 -0.81
CA SER A 58 -5.71 1.25 -0.50
C SER A 58 -6.23 2.68 -0.32
N LYS A 59 -7.55 2.89 -0.40
CA LYS A 59 -8.20 4.20 -0.26
C LYS A 59 -7.69 5.24 -1.27
N ILE A 60 -7.29 4.80 -2.46
CA ILE A 60 -6.85 5.68 -3.55
C ILE A 60 -8.04 5.95 -4.48
N GLY A 61 -8.53 7.19 -4.48
CA GLY A 61 -9.63 7.60 -5.38
C GLY A 61 -9.18 7.97 -6.80
N SER A 62 -7.91 8.36 -6.98
CA SER A 62 -7.41 8.87 -8.26
C SER A 62 -6.61 7.83 -9.04
N THR A 63 -7.01 7.62 -10.30
CA THR A 63 -6.29 6.79 -11.27
C THR A 63 -4.84 7.22 -11.44
N ALA A 64 -4.61 8.53 -11.57
CA ALA A 64 -3.28 9.08 -11.76
C ALA A 64 -2.39 8.81 -10.54
N THR A 65 -2.93 9.01 -9.34
CA THR A 65 -2.21 8.74 -8.08
C THR A 65 -1.83 7.27 -7.95
N TYR A 66 -2.76 6.35 -8.25
CA TYR A 66 -2.47 4.91 -8.26
C TYR A 66 -1.29 4.57 -9.18
N HIS A 67 -1.34 5.03 -10.43
CA HIS A 67 -0.30 4.72 -11.42
C HIS A 67 1.05 5.35 -11.05
N ARG A 68 1.05 6.54 -10.45
CA ARG A 68 2.28 7.17 -9.94
C ARG A 68 2.88 6.33 -8.82
N CYS A 69 2.10 6.07 -7.78
CA CYS A 69 2.57 5.37 -6.59
C CYS A 69 3.03 3.94 -6.87
N ILE A 70 2.33 3.18 -7.72
CA ILE A 70 2.74 1.80 -8.03
C ILE A 70 4.03 1.75 -8.85
N LYS A 71 4.24 2.74 -9.74
CA LYS A 71 5.49 2.87 -10.50
C LYS A 71 6.64 3.31 -9.60
N GLU A 72 6.40 4.26 -8.71
CA GLU A 72 7.37 4.73 -7.70
C GLU A 72 7.81 3.57 -6.80
N LEU A 73 6.86 2.81 -6.22
CA LEU A 73 7.16 1.59 -5.44
C LEU A 73 7.96 0.55 -6.23
N SER A 74 7.65 0.38 -7.51
CA SER A 74 8.40 -0.55 -8.36
C SER A 74 9.81 -0.04 -8.69
N HIS A 75 9.97 1.27 -8.87
CA HIS A 75 11.26 1.89 -9.14
C HIS A 75 12.19 1.85 -7.92
N TRP A 76 11.63 1.93 -6.71
CA TRP A 76 12.38 1.85 -5.46
C TRP A 76 12.62 0.41 -4.96
N ASN A 77 12.32 -0.61 -5.79
CA ASN A 77 12.49 -2.02 -5.45
C ASN A 77 11.73 -2.45 -4.18
N TYR A 78 10.56 -1.88 -3.92
CA TYR A 78 9.63 -2.43 -2.93
C TYR A 78 8.79 -3.57 -3.52
N ILE A 79 8.49 -3.47 -4.82
CA ILE A 79 7.75 -4.46 -5.61
C ILE A 79 8.32 -4.56 -7.03
N GLY A 80 8.02 -5.64 -7.74
CA GLY A 80 8.13 -5.72 -9.19
C GLY A 80 6.75 -5.57 -9.81
N TYR A 81 6.53 -4.53 -10.62
CA TYR A 81 5.24 -4.27 -11.26
C TYR A 81 5.29 -4.52 -12.78
N GLN A 82 4.39 -5.38 -13.27
CA GLN A 82 4.19 -5.64 -14.69
C GLN A 82 2.76 -5.25 -15.09
N PRO A 83 2.55 -4.08 -15.73
CA PRO A 83 1.23 -3.64 -16.13
C PRO A 83 0.63 -4.56 -17.19
N SER A 84 -0.70 -4.68 -17.16
CA SER A 84 -1.47 -5.43 -18.15
C SER A 84 -2.67 -4.60 -18.57
N HIS A 85 -2.96 -4.59 -19.86
CA HIS A 85 -4.15 -3.95 -20.43
C HIS A 85 -5.34 -4.92 -20.53
N ASN A 86 -5.16 -6.19 -20.12
CA ASN A 86 -6.21 -7.20 -20.19
C ASN A 86 -7.06 -7.19 -18.90
N PRO A 87 -8.34 -6.79 -18.95
CA PRO A 87 -9.21 -6.72 -17.78
C PRO A 87 -9.45 -8.08 -17.11
N PHE A 88 -9.32 -9.19 -17.84
CA PHE A 88 -9.51 -10.55 -17.33
C PHE A 88 -8.27 -11.14 -16.66
N LYS A 89 -7.07 -10.63 -16.98
CA LYS A 89 -5.81 -11.12 -16.38
C LYS A 89 -5.31 -10.24 -15.24
N GLY A 90 -5.64 -8.94 -15.26
CA GLY A 90 -5.11 -7.98 -14.28
C GLY A 90 -3.61 -7.72 -14.47
N SER A 91 -3.07 -6.76 -13.71
CA SER A 91 -1.62 -6.49 -13.70
C SER A 91 -0.92 -7.51 -12.81
N LYS A 92 0.34 -7.83 -13.10
CA LYS A 92 1.10 -8.78 -12.30
C LYS A 92 2.04 -8.04 -11.34
N VAL A 93 2.13 -8.53 -10.11
CA VAL A 93 2.99 -8.01 -9.05
C VAL A 93 3.85 -9.12 -8.46
N LYS A 94 5.10 -8.77 -8.18
CA LYS A 94 6.05 -9.54 -7.37
C LYS A 94 6.40 -8.72 -6.14
N MET A 95 6.39 -9.32 -4.95
CA MET A 95 6.86 -8.67 -3.73
C MET A 95 8.28 -9.17 -3.43
N PHE A 96 9.11 -8.31 -2.84
CA PHE A 96 10.45 -8.70 -2.37
C PHE A 96 10.41 -9.02 -0.88
N ASN A 97 11.22 -9.97 -0.43
CA ASN A 97 11.29 -10.35 0.97
C ASN A 97 12.12 -9.32 1.76
N PHE A 98 11.56 -8.83 2.88
CA PHE A 98 12.24 -7.94 3.82
C PHE A 98 12.39 -8.56 5.22
N ASP A 99 12.26 -9.89 5.33
CA ASP A 99 12.46 -10.64 6.56
C ASP A 99 13.81 -10.30 7.21
N THR A 100 13.76 -9.84 8.46
CA THR A 100 14.96 -9.50 9.25
C THR A 100 15.63 -10.72 9.88
N SER A 101 15.15 -11.94 9.59
CA SER A 101 15.50 -13.17 10.31
C SER A 101 16.77 -13.87 9.81
N THR A 102 17.51 -13.29 8.88
CA THR A 102 18.76 -13.89 8.39
C THR A 102 19.95 -13.07 8.85
N GLU A 103 20.64 -13.56 9.88
CA GLU A 103 22.07 -13.35 10.03
C GLU A 103 22.75 -13.70 8.69
N GLN A 104 23.58 -12.78 8.17
CA GLN A 104 24.44 -12.89 6.98
C GLN A 104 23.92 -12.29 5.65
N ALA A 105 24.36 -11.05 5.43
CA ALA A 105 25.28 -10.62 4.37
C ALA A 105 24.88 -10.78 2.88
N MET A 106 24.98 -9.63 2.21
CA MET A 106 25.29 -9.37 0.79
C MET A 106 24.13 -9.11 -0.18
N ASN A 107 24.29 -7.95 -0.84
CA ASN A 107 23.88 -7.60 -2.19
C ASN A 107 22.49 -7.00 -2.37
N ASN A 108 22.42 -5.70 -2.08
CA ASN A 108 22.06 -4.73 -3.11
C ASN A 108 23.05 -3.56 -3.03
N ASN A 109 24.30 -3.82 -3.41
CA ASN A 109 25.24 -2.75 -3.71
C ASN A 109 24.80 -2.08 -5.02
N CYS A 110 24.40 -0.82 -4.91
CA CYS A 110 24.63 0.14 -5.98
C CYS A 110 26.01 0.77 -5.69
N ASP A 111 27.06 0.11 -6.17
CA ASP A 111 28.42 0.63 -6.25
C ASP A 111 28.44 1.73 -7.35
N GLN A 112 29.06 2.91 -7.27
CA GLN A 112 30.17 3.43 -6.46
C GLN A 112 30.08 4.97 -6.31
N ASN A 113 30.60 5.53 -5.20
CA ASN A 113 31.75 6.46 -5.17
C ASN A 113 31.93 7.13 -3.78
N GLU A 114 32.81 6.51 -3.00
CA GLU A 114 33.95 7.08 -2.23
C GLU A 114 33.85 8.33 -1.33
N THR A 115 34.11 8.05 -0.03
CA THR A 115 35.14 8.67 0.85
C THR A 115 34.66 9.45 2.09
N SER A 116 34.92 8.78 3.23
CA SER A 116 34.94 9.18 4.65
C SER A 116 35.97 10.30 4.95
N PRO A 117 36.16 10.85 6.18
CA PRO A 117 35.61 10.41 7.47
C PRO A 117 35.15 11.52 8.46
N GLU A 118 34.52 11.02 9.53
CA GLU A 118 34.71 11.43 10.93
C GLU A 118 33.83 12.51 11.62
N GLN A 119 33.37 12.10 12.81
CA GLN A 119 33.02 12.88 14.01
C GLN A 119 31.55 13.33 14.19
N ALA A 120 30.78 12.59 15.00
CA ALA A 120 30.62 12.82 16.45
C ALA A 120 29.36 12.13 17.01
N LEU A 121 29.55 11.29 18.04
CA LEU A 121 28.48 10.69 18.85
C LEU A 121 27.74 11.75 19.68
N ILE A 122 26.41 11.82 19.58
CA ILE A 122 25.56 12.44 20.61
C ILE A 122 24.35 11.54 20.87
N PRO A 123 24.21 10.91 22.06
CA PRO A 123 23.04 10.12 22.39
C PRO A 123 21.94 11.03 22.97
N ILE A 124 20.88 11.32 22.21
CA ILE A 124 19.66 11.91 22.78
C ILE A 124 18.68 10.78 23.10
N ASN A 125 18.89 10.15 24.25
CA ASN A 125 17.85 9.40 24.94
C ASN A 125 16.80 10.38 25.46
N LYS A 126 15.74 10.63 24.69
CA LYS A 126 14.49 11.17 25.28
C LYS A 126 13.64 10.01 25.75
N HIS A 127 13.80 9.71 27.04
CA HIS A 127 12.93 8.87 27.83
C HIS A 127 11.47 9.35 27.69
N ILE A 128 10.67 8.59 26.94
CA ILE A 128 9.21 8.80 26.87
C ILE A 128 8.65 8.31 28.21
N GLN A 129 8.31 9.26 29.08
CA GLN A 129 7.63 8.97 30.34
C GLN A 129 6.23 8.43 30.05
N SER A 130 5.96 7.25 30.60
CA SER A 130 4.68 6.55 30.58
C SER A 130 3.56 7.44 31.12
N LEU A 131 2.64 7.85 30.25
CA LEU A 131 1.32 8.33 30.67
C LEU A 131 0.44 7.11 30.94
N LYS A 132 0.28 6.77 32.22
CA LYS A 132 -0.74 5.84 32.70
C LYS A 132 -2.13 6.44 32.42
N ASN A 133 -2.80 6.00 31.35
CA ASN A 133 -4.23 6.25 31.20
C ASN A 133 -5.04 5.11 31.83
N LYS A 134 -5.86 5.53 32.80
CA LYS A 134 -6.78 4.74 33.59
C LYS A 134 -7.93 4.27 32.69
N LYS A 135 -8.13 2.95 32.71
CA LYS A 135 -9.27 2.13 32.27
C LYS A 135 -10.57 2.92 31.97
N ASN A 136 -11.04 2.85 30.71
CA ASN A 136 -12.46 2.87 30.37
C ASN A 136 -12.72 1.70 29.40
N SER A 137 -13.71 0.90 29.76
CA SER A 137 -14.22 -0.27 29.05
C SER A 137 -15.18 0.12 27.92
N ASP A 138 -15.30 -0.78 26.95
CA ASP A 138 -16.34 -0.87 25.90
C ASP A 138 -16.19 0.19 24.79
N THR A 139 -15.86 -0.14 23.53
CA THR A 139 -16.37 -1.21 22.66
C THR A 139 -15.28 -1.60 21.65
N ARG A 140 -15.02 -2.90 21.51
CA ARG A 140 -14.14 -3.43 20.45
C ARG A 140 -14.94 -3.54 19.17
N GLU A 141 -14.75 -2.62 18.22
CA GLU A 141 -15.15 -2.87 16.84
C GLU A 141 -14.14 -3.87 16.24
N ASN A 142 -14.51 -5.14 16.27
CA ASN A 142 -13.84 -6.17 15.51
C ASN A 142 -14.03 -5.85 14.02
N PHE A 143 -12.95 -5.46 13.33
CA PHE A 143 -12.90 -5.60 11.87
C PHE A 143 -12.80 -7.09 11.54
N ASN A 144 -13.92 -7.78 11.64
CA ASN A 144 -14.07 -9.09 11.03
C ASN A 144 -14.00 -8.87 9.51
N LEU A 145 -12.89 -9.24 8.89
CA LEU A 145 -12.88 -9.50 7.46
C LEU A 145 -13.82 -10.69 7.24
N ASP A 146 -14.99 -10.43 6.69
CA ASP A 146 -15.92 -11.46 6.25
C ASP A 146 -15.24 -12.34 5.18
N PRO A 147 -15.09 -13.66 5.38
CA PRO A 147 -14.54 -14.57 4.37
C PRO A 147 -15.49 -14.81 3.18
N SER A 148 -16.70 -14.22 3.18
CA SER A 148 -17.65 -14.35 2.08
C SER A 148 -17.37 -13.35 0.96
N PHE A 149 -16.41 -13.66 0.09
CA PHE A 149 -16.42 -13.11 -1.27
C PHE A 149 -16.39 -14.26 -2.28
N ASP A 150 -17.40 -15.13 -2.17
CA ASP A 150 -17.65 -16.17 -3.16
C ASP A 150 -18.23 -15.55 -4.43
N SER A 151 -17.48 -15.70 -5.52
CA SER A 151 -17.90 -15.43 -6.87
C SER A 151 -19.12 -16.27 -7.25
N GLN A 152 -20.31 -15.67 -7.24
CA GLN A 152 -21.47 -16.24 -7.94
C GLN A 152 -21.63 -15.58 -9.30
N THR A 153 -21.02 -16.19 -10.30
CA THR A 153 -21.47 -16.10 -11.69
C THR A 153 -22.88 -16.65 -11.82
N LYS A 154 -23.87 -15.76 -11.99
CA LYS A 154 -25.12 -16.05 -12.72
C LYS A 154 -25.50 -14.83 -13.55
N ALA A 155 -25.30 -14.95 -14.86
CA ALA A 155 -25.89 -14.04 -15.82
C ALA A 155 -27.40 -14.31 -15.94
N LYS A 156 -28.22 -13.26 -15.89
CA LYS A 156 -29.45 -13.09 -16.70
C LYS A 156 -29.75 -11.59 -16.90
N PRO A 157 -30.42 -11.21 -18.00
CA PRO A 157 -30.26 -9.93 -18.65
C PRO A 157 -31.38 -8.93 -18.34
N GLY A 158 -31.02 -7.64 -18.35
CA GLY A 158 -31.95 -6.54 -18.57
C GLY A 158 -32.37 -5.77 -17.31
N GLU A 159 -31.56 -4.79 -16.90
CA GLU A 159 -32.09 -3.55 -16.31
C GLU A 159 -31.09 -2.41 -16.52
N LEU A 160 -31.51 -1.38 -17.25
CA LEU A 160 -30.79 -0.13 -17.43
C LEU A 160 -30.84 0.64 -16.10
N VAL A 161 -29.86 0.42 -15.22
CA VAL A 161 -29.73 1.23 -14.01
C VAL A 161 -29.15 2.58 -14.38
N GLN A 162 -30.04 3.57 -14.50
CA GLN A 162 -29.74 4.97 -14.73
C GLN A 162 -29.03 5.53 -13.49
N PHE A 163 -27.73 5.79 -13.57
CA PHE A 163 -26.99 6.47 -12.51
C PHE A 163 -27.47 7.93 -12.43
N ARG A 164 -28.27 8.27 -11.41
CA ARG A 164 -28.55 9.66 -11.05
C ARG A 164 -27.38 10.20 -10.26
N ASP A 165 -26.66 11.13 -10.86
CA ASP A 165 -25.58 11.88 -10.23
C ASP A 165 -26.20 12.90 -9.25
N ASN A 166 -25.91 12.80 -7.96
CA ASN A 166 -26.44 13.71 -6.93
C ASN A 166 -25.55 14.95 -6.74
N LEU A 167 -25.02 15.50 -7.82
CA LEU A 167 -24.41 16.82 -7.82
C LEU A 167 -25.52 17.88 -7.79
N LYS A 168 -25.71 18.52 -6.63
CA LYS A 168 -26.45 19.79 -6.58
C LYS A 168 -25.62 20.86 -7.29
N THR A 169 -25.92 21.12 -8.56
CA THR A 169 -25.49 22.35 -9.24
C THR A 169 -26.27 23.52 -8.64
N SER A 170 -25.57 24.42 -7.94
CA SER A 170 -26.11 25.75 -7.67
C SER A 170 -26.10 26.53 -8.98
N GLU A 171 -27.26 26.64 -9.62
CA GLU A 171 -27.47 27.61 -10.70
C GLU A 171 -27.40 29.03 -10.11
N GLY A 172 -26.59 29.90 -10.72
CA GLY A 172 -26.55 31.32 -10.40
C GLY A 172 -25.16 31.85 -10.04
N LYS A 173 -24.26 31.95 -11.03
CA LYS A 173 -23.21 32.98 -11.02
C LYS A 173 -23.33 33.76 -12.32
N ASP A 174 -23.84 34.97 -12.21
CA ASP A 174 -23.87 35.96 -13.29
C ASP A 174 -22.47 36.60 -13.39
N TYR A 175 -21.84 36.49 -14.55
CA TYR A 175 -20.48 36.99 -14.82
C TYR A 175 -20.53 38.30 -15.63
N GLY A 176 -21.52 39.15 -15.34
CA GLY A 176 -21.87 40.32 -16.13
C GLY A 176 -21.41 41.70 -15.63
N GLU A 177 -20.55 41.84 -14.62
CA GLU A 177 -20.08 43.17 -14.17
C GLU A 177 -18.61 43.44 -14.52
N PRO A 178 -18.27 44.60 -15.11
CA PRO A 178 -16.89 44.99 -15.35
C PRO A 178 -16.20 45.43 -14.06
N LEU A 179 -14.90 45.12 -13.98
CA LEU A 179 -13.98 45.44 -12.87
C LEU A 179 -13.91 46.92 -12.53
#